data_AF-A0A3N5UR04-F1
#
_entry.id   AF-A0A3N5UR04-F1
#
_cell.length_a   1.000
_cell.length_b   1.000
_cell.length_c   1.000
_cell.angle_alpha   90.00
_cell.angle_beta   90.00
_cell.angle_gamma   90.00
#
_symmetry.space_group_name_H-M   'P 1'
#
loop_
_entity.id
_entity.type
_entity.pdbx_description
1 polymer ?
#
loop_
_entity_poly.entity_id
_entity_poly.type
_entity_poly.pdbx_seq_one_letter_code
_entity_poly.pdbx_strand_id
1 'polypeptide(L)'
;MRCLILLLLLLVLPGIACTFEFQTMPQAEGPTETASSATVPATEADIPGNSQVLEGPNIDYQGIRFTLDPALDSRLYVFDDVLTIDGLTAHHTRFALAQEEYCQTWCLMVYPVAEFEQAFGSFVFPPAGYRGGAAVIFKAQEKELSFQNGSGDRGLETFGQDHYGVSNESLKYVFRGYSADQQYGIYVQVPIRATGLPETAPTTTTDVQDILEYNRQAAESMNVLTPADFTPDLDLLDAWVASIHVETP
;
A
#
# COMPACT_ATOMS: atom_id res chain seq x y z
N MET A 1 18.99 -72.37 10.70
CA MET A 1 20.38 -72.04 10.30
C MET A 1 20.48 -72.09 8.79
N ARG A 2 20.30 -70.95 8.11
CA ARG A 2 20.53 -70.79 6.67
C ARG A 2 21.02 -69.36 6.45
N CYS A 3 22.29 -69.24 6.06
CA CYS A 3 22.93 -68.00 5.63
C CYS A 3 22.28 -67.53 4.33
N LEU A 4 21.83 -66.27 4.30
CA LEU A 4 21.55 -65.56 3.06
C LEU A 4 22.49 -64.37 2.99
N ILE A 5 23.36 -64.41 1.99
CA ILE A 5 24.37 -63.39 1.65
C ILE A 5 23.61 -62.20 1.03
N LEU A 6 23.70 -61.02 1.64
CA LEU A 6 23.19 -59.77 1.08
C LEU A 6 24.31 -59.11 0.27
N LEU A 7 24.12 -59.03 -1.05
CA LEU A 7 25.01 -58.35 -1.99
C LEU A 7 24.71 -56.85 -1.94
N LEU A 8 25.62 -56.04 -1.41
CA LEU A 8 25.52 -54.57 -1.43
C LEU A 8 26.15 -54.06 -2.74
N LEU A 9 25.33 -53.56 -3.66
CA LEU A 9 25.79 -52.87 -4.87
C LEU A 9 26.04 -51.39 -4.52
N LEU A 10 27.30 -50.98 -4.37
CA LEU A 10 27.69 -49.57 -4.28
C LEU A 10 27.76 -48.99 -5.70
N LEU A 11 26.79 -48.15 -6.05
CA LEU A 11 26.84 -47.32 -7.26
C LEU A 11 27.65 -46.06 -6.93
N VAL A 12 28.87 -45.95 -7.46
CA VAL A 12 29.68 -44.74 -7.39
C VAL A 12 29.31 -43.84 -8.57
N LEU A 13 28.65 -42.72 -8.29
CA LEU A 13 28.43 -41.63 -9.25
C LEU A 13 29.65 -40.68 -9.20
N PRO A 14 30.30 -40.34 -10.33
CA PRO A 14 31.32 -39.30 -10.34
C PRO A 14 30.66 -37.93 -10.17
N GLY A 15 31.09 -37.21 -9.14
CA GLY A 15 30.74 -35.81 -8.91
C GLY A 15 31.28 -34.93 -10.03
N ILE A 16 30.37 -34.28 -10.75
CA ILE A 16 30.70 -33.17 -11.64
C ILE A 16 30.99 -31.97 -10.75
N ALA A 17 32.27 -31.63 -10.59
CA ALA A 17 32.67 -30.36 -10.02
C ALA A 17 32.36 -29.26 -11.06
N CYS A 18 31.24 -28.55 -10.86
CA CYS A 18 31.03 -27.27 -11.54
C CYS A 18 31.98 -26.24 -10.92
N THR A 19 33.12 -26.01 -11.56
CA THR A 19 33.93 -24.82 -11.37
C THR A 19 33.15 -23.62 -11.89
N PHE A 20 32.58 -22.83 -10.98
CA PHE A 20 32.12 -21.47 -11.28
C PHE A 20 33.35 -20.56 -11.38
N GLU A 21 33.72 -20.18 -12.60
CA GLU A 21 34.58 -19.02 -12.82
C GLU A 21 33.77 -17.77 -12.45
N PHE A 22 34.19 -17.08 -11.38
CA PHE A 22 33.78 -15.71 -11.12
C PHE A 22 34.38 -14.83 -12.20
N GLN A 23 33.59 -14.50 -13.23
CA GLN A 23 33.87 -13.33 -14.04
C GLN A 23 33.73 -12.10 -13.14
N THR A 24 34.86 -11.50 -12.76
CA THR A 24 34.90 -10.14 -12.23
C THR A 24 34.34 -9.21 -13.30
N MET A 25 33.10 -8.78 -13.11
CA MET A 25 32.54 -7.66 -13.88
C MET A 25 33.34 -6.40 -13.56
N PRO A 26 33.64 -5.55 -14.56
CA PRO A 26 34.19 -4.23 -14.30
C PRO A 26 33.21 -3.45 -13.43
N GLN A 27 33.74 -2.93 -12.32
CA GLN A 27 33.07 -2.03 -11.40
C GLN A 27 32.58 -0.82 -12.20
N ALA A 28 31.26 -0.71 -12.38
CA ALA A 28 30.66 0.49 -12.93
C ALA A 28 31.03 1.66 -12.01
N GLU A 29 31.64 2.69 -12.59
CA GLU A 29 31.89 3.95 -11.92
C GLU A 29 30.59 4.44 -11.28
N GLY A 30 30.65 4.75 -9.99
CA GLY A 30 29.49 5.12 -9.19
C GLY A 30 28.80 6.36 -9.77
N PRO A 31 27.45 6.44 -9.69
CA PRO A 31 26.79 7.70 -9.94
C PRO A 31 27.19 8.67 -8.84
N THR A 32 27.81 9.77 -9.26
CA THR A 32 27.98 10.98 -8.47
C THR A 32 26.68 11.33 -7.78
N GLU A 33 26.74 11.29 -6.45
CA GLU A 33 25.76 11.79 -5.50
C GLU A 33 25.36 13.22 -5.89
N THR A 34 24.22 13.35 -6.56
CA THR A 34 23.56 14.65 -6.72
C THR A 34 22.50 14.69 -5.64
N ALA A 35 22.82 15.39 -4.55
CA ALA A 35 21.83 15.85 -3.59
C ALA A 35 20.68 16.54 -4.35
N SER A 36 19.50 15.93 -4.33
CA SER A 36 18.25 16.56 -4.76
C SER A 36 17.25 16.43 -3.63
N SER A 37 17.44 17.29 -2.63
CA SER A 37 16.38 17.67 -1.70
C SER A 37 16.09 19.14 -1.99
N ALA A 38 15.12 19.36 -2.86
CA ALA A 38 14.38 20.59 -2.96
C ALA A 38 12.99 20.19 -3.41
N THR A 39 12.02 20.28 -2.50
CA THR A 39 10.60 20.29 -2.82
C THR A 39 10.36 21.49 -3.72
N VAL A 40 10.44 21.28 -5.03
CA VAL A 40 9.89 22.22 -5.99
C VAL A 40 8.38 22.16 -5.78
N PRO A 41 7.70 23.25 -5.40
CA PRO A 41 6.25 23.23 -5.37
C PRO A 41 5.79 22.89 -6.78
N ALA A 42 5.00 21.82 -6.91
CA ALA A 42 4.37 21.45 -8.16
C ALA A 42 3.77 22.73 -8.77
N THR A 43 4.34 23.16 -9.89
CA THR A 43 3.85 24.34 -10.60
C THR A 43 2.50 23.93 -11.18
N GLU A 44 1.50 24.80 -11.08
CA GLU A 44 0.07 24.65 -11.45
C GLU A 44 -0.20 24.10 -12.88
N ALA A 45 0.83 23.77 -13.65
CA ALA A 45 0.77 23.37 -15.06
C ALA A 45 0.76 21.85 -15.33
N ASP A 46 0.93 20.99 -14.33
CA ASP A 46 0.90 19.51 -14.52
C ASP A 46 -0.31 18.83 -13.87
N ILE A 47 -1.35 19.59 -13.50
CA ILE A 47 -2.58 19.01 -12.95
C ILE A 47 -3.40 18.38 -14.10
N PRO A 48 -3.77 17.09 -14.02
CA PRO A 48 -4.65 16.48 -14.99
C PRO A 48 -5.96 17.26 -15.10
N GLY A 49 -6.28 17.76 -16.31
CA GLY A 49 -7.50 18.51 -16.59
C GLY A 49 -8.80 17.70 -16.50
N ASN A 50 -8.77 16.48 -15.94
CA ASN A 50 -9.89 15.56 -15.81
C ASN A 50 -10.48 15.49 -14.37
N SER A 51 -9.98 16.28 -13.41
CA SER A 51 -10.55 16.28 -12.07
C SER A 51 -11.87 17.05 -11.99
N GLN A 52 -12.88 16.49 -11.32
CA GLN A 52 -14.09 17.22 -10.93
C GLN A 52 -14.08 17.50 -9.42
N VAL A 53 -14.57 18.67 -9.00
CA VAL A 53 -14.73 19.01 -7.57
C VAL A 53 -16.10 18.56 -7.10
N LEU A 54 -16.14 17.88 -5.94
CA LEU A 54 -17.36 17.50 -5.24
C LEU A 54 -17.36 18.15 -3.85
N GLU A 55 -18.51 18.68 -3.45
CA GLU A 55 -18.71 19.33 -2.15
C GLU A 55 -19.39 18.35 -1.19
N GLY A 56 -18.88 18.27 0.03
CA GLY A 56 -19.43 17.45 1.09
C GLY A 56 -20.71 18.04 1.71
N PRO A 57 -21.30 17.36 2.71
CA PRO A 57 -20.79 16.12 3.31
C PRO A 57 -21.22 14.87 2.53
N ASN A 58 -22.27 14.93 1.71
CA ASN A 58 -22.78 13.75 0.99
C ASN A 58 -22.18 13.69 -0.40
N ILE A 59 -21.24 12.77 -0.59
CA ILE A 59 -20.58 12.55 -1.87
C ILE A 59 -21.37 11.49 -2.64
N ASP A 60 -21.68 11.79 -3.90
CA ASP A 60 -22.33 10.88 -4.83
C ASP A 60 -21.72 11.08 -6.22
N TYR A 61 -21.09 10.04 -6.74
CA TYR A 61 -20.44 10.05 -8.03
C TYR A 61 -20.47 8.67 -8.67
N GLN A 62 -21.16 8.53 -9.81
CA GLN A 62 -21.25 7.29 -10.59
C GLN A 62 -21.59 6.05 -9.75
N GLY A 63 -22.53 6.16 -8.80
CA GLY A 63 -22.94 5.05 -7.93
C GLY A 63 -22.04 4.82 -6.71
N ILE A 64 -20.95 5.58 -6.57
CA ILE A 64 -20.09 5.59 -5.37
C ILE A 64 -20.60 6.70 -4.45
N ARG A 65 -20.98 6.31 -3.23
CA ARG A 65 -21.57 7.20 -2.23
C ARG A 65 -20.87 7.05 -0.89
N PHE A 66 -20.64 8.16 -0.20
CA PHE A 66 -20.10 8.18 1.16
C PHE A 66 -20.33 9.54 1.83
N THR A 67 -20.10 9.60 3.15
CA THR A 67 -20.16 10.84 3.92
C THR A 67 -18.75 11.34 4.23
N LEU A 68 -18.39 12.51 3.70
CA LEU A 68 -17.17 13.23 4.05
C LEU A 68 -17.41 14.06 5.31
N ASP A 69 -16.78 13.66 6.42
CA ASP A 69 -16.85 14.44 7.66
C ASP A 69 -16.13 15.79 7.48
N PRO A 70 -16.75 16.93 7.86
CA PRO A 70 -16.13 18.25 7.77
C PRO A 70 -14.81 18.41 8.54
N ALA A 71 -14.51 17.52 9.50
CA ALA A 71 -13.23 17.49 10.19
C ALA A 71 -12.09 16.95 9.30
N LEU A 72 -12.39 16.22 8.23
CA LEU A 72 -11.43 15.78 7.22
C LEU A 72 -11.25 16.87 6.15
N ASP A 73 -12.34 17.28 5.50
CA ASP A 73 -12.42 18.42 4.58
C ASP A 73 -13.88 18.73 4.26
N SER A 74 -14.17 19.85 3.60
CA SER A 74 -15.49 20.15 3.02
C SER A 74 -15.58 19.83 1.53
N ARG A 75 -14.44 19.64 0.85
CA ARG A 75 -14.36 19.41 -0.60
C ARG A 75 -13.41 18.27 -0.93
N LEU A 76 -13.63 17.64 -2.08
CA LEU A 76 -12.68 16.69 -2.64
C LEU A 76 -12.66 16.77 -4.17
N TYR A 77 -11.66 16.12 -4.74
CA TYR A 77 -11.48 15.96 -6.17
C TYR A 77 -11.75 14.50 -6.54
N VAL A 78 -12.48 14.29 -7.62
CA VAL A 78 -12.71 12.97 -8.22
C VAL A 78 -12.01 12.88 -9.58
N PHE A 79 -11.43 11.73 -9.85
CA PHE A 79 -10.67 11.41 -11.04
C PHE A 79 -11.13 10.05 -11.59
N ASP A 80 -11.44 9.99 -12.88
CA ASP A 80 -11.59 8.74 -13.61
C ASP A 80 -10.22 8.41 -14.23
N ASP A 81 -9.45 7.58 -13.52
CA ASP A 81 -8.06 7.27 -13.85
C ASP A 81 -7.94 5.96 -14.62
N VAL A 82 -6.92 5.86 -15.47
CA VAL A 82 -6.63 4.67 -16.28
C VAL A 82 -5.24 4.14 -15.95
N LEU A 83 -5.17 2.91 -15.43
CA LEU A 83 -3.90 2.21 -15.29
C LEU A 83 -3.55 1.57 -16.62
N THR A 84 -2.37 1.87 -17.17
CA THR A 84 -1.87 1.27 -18.42
C THR A 84 -0.57 0.52 -18.19
N ILE A 85 -0.53 -0.78 -18.52
CA ILE A 85 0.64 -1.65 -18.40
C ILE A 85 0.79 -2.48 -19.68
N ASP A 86 1.93 -2.37 -20.36
CA ASP A 86 2.21 -3.07 -21.63
C ASP A 86 1.10 -2.91 -22.70
N GLY A 87 0.43 -1.76 -22.70
CA GLY A 87 -0.69 -1.47 -23.61
C GLY A 87 -2.04 -2.05 -23.20
N LEU A 88 -2.12 -2.78 -22.08
CA LEU A 88 -3.36 -3.19 -21.44
C LEU A 88 -3.83 -2.12 -20.47
N THR A 89 -5.14 -1.89 -20.38
CA THR A 89 -5.72 -0.79 -19.63
C THR A 89 -6.85 -1.26 -18.72
N ALA A 90 -6.95 -0.67 -17.53
CA ALA A 90 -8.13 -0.78 -16.67
C ALA A 90 -8.45 0.56 -16.01
N HIS A 91 -9.74 0.89 -15.89
CA HIS A 91 -10.24 2.13 -15.31
C HIS A 91 -10.53 1.98 -13.82
N HIS A 92 -10.29 3.03 -13.04
CA HIS A 92 -10.72 3.11 -11.65
C HIS A 92 -11.10 4.54 -11.29
N THR A 93 -11.97 4.70 -10.31
CA THR A 93 -12.33 6.02 -9.80
C THR A 93 -11.52 6.29 -8.54
N ARG A 94 -10.92 7.47 -8.47
CA ARG A 94 -10.16 7.95 -7.31
C ARG A 94 -10.78 9.24 -6.77
N PHE A 95 -10.88 9.32 -5.45
CA PHE A 95 -11.23 10.53 -4.71
C PHE A 95 -10.01 10.96 -3.91
N ALA A 96 -9.69 12.26 -3.89
CA ALA A 96 -8.58 12.81 -3.12
C ALA A 96 -8.91 14.21 -2.55
N LEU A 97 -8.27 14.60 -1.44
CA LEU A 97 -8.45 15.95 -0.87
C LEU A 97 -7.60 17.02 -1.58
N ALA A 98 -6.65 16.60 -2.42
CA ALA A 98 -5.79 17.47 -3.19
C ALA A 98 -5.84 17.10 -4.68
N GLN A 99 -5.50 18.07 -5.53
CA GLN A 99 -5.22 17.81 -6.95
C GLN A 99 -3.82 17.19 -7.08
N GLU A 100 -3.77 15.87 -6.96
CA GLU A 100 -2.55 15.08 -7.08
C GLU A 100 -2.68 14.02 -8.16
N GLU A 101 -1.58 13.79 -8.89
CA GLU A 101 -1.49 12.76 -9.95
C GLU A 101 -1.55 11.34 -9.36
N TYR A 102 -1.01 11.15 -8.16
CA TYR A 102 -0.97 9.87 -7.45
C TYR A 102 -1.50 10.04 -6.04
N CYS A 103 -2.03 8.96 -5.46
CA CYS A 103 -2.43 8.94 -4.06
C CYS A 103 -1.22 9.04 -3.12
N GLN A 104 -0.82 10.26 -2.79
CA GLN A 104 0.28 10.57 -1.87
C GLN A 104 -0.27 10.98 -0.51
N THR A 105 -1.40 11.66 -0.50
CA THR A 105 -2.04 12.14 0.72
C THR A 105 -3.23 11.24 1.04
N TRP A 106 -4.43 11.80 1.01
CA TRP A 106 -5.69 11.15 1.31
C TRP A 106 -6.32 10.66 0.02
N CYS A 107 -6.64 9.37 -0.07
CA CYS A 107 -7.44 8.87 -1.18
C CYS A 107 -8.37 7.71 -0.82
N LEU A 108 -9.43 7.63 -1.62
CA LEU A 108 -10.29 6.47 -1.79
C LEU A 108 -10.22 6.06 -3.26
N MET A 109 -9.94 4.80 -3.53
CA MET A 109 -9.92 4.21 -4.88
C MET A 109 -10.92 3.07 -4.96
N VAL A 110 -11.72 3.08 -6.02
CA VAL A 110 -12.72 2.05 -6.32
C VAL A 110 -12.39 1.40 -7.66
N TYR A 111 -12.13 0.10 -7.62
CA TYR A 111 -11.67 -0.71 -8.74
C TYR A 111 -12.76 -1.65 -9.24
N PRO A 112 -13.19 -1.60 -10.51
CA PRO A 112 -13.97 -2.66 -11.13
C PRO A 112 -13.10 -3.93 -11.24
N VAL A 113 -13.36 -4.92 -10.38
CA VAL A 113 -12.50 -6.11 -10.25
C VAL A 113 -12.39 -6.87 -11.56
N ALA A 114 -13.52 -7.12 -12.23
CA ALA A 114 -13.54 -7.88 -13.48
C ALA A 114 -12.71 -7.23 -14.61
N GLU A 115 -12.69 -5.90 -14.67
CA GLU A 115 -11.91 -5.17 -15.67
C GLU A 115 -10.41 -5.30 -15.41
N PHE A 116 -9.99 -5.11 -14.15
CA PHE A 116 -8.60 -5.30 -13.75
C PHE A 116 -8.15 -6.74 -13.93
N GLU A 117 -9.01 -7.71 -13.67
CA GLU A 117 -8.68 -9.12 -13.87
C GLU A 117 -8.54 -9.47 -15.34
N GLN A 118 -9.42 -8.94 -16.19
CA GLN A 118 -9.34 -9.07 -17.64
C GLN A 118 -8.04 -8.46 -18.19
N ALA A 119 -7.61 -7.31 -17.66
CA ALA A 119 -6.43 -6.60 -18.13
C ALA A 119 -5.12 -7.20 -17.60
N PHE A 120 -5.08 -7.59 -16.31
CA PHE A 120 -3.81 -7.85 -15.62
C PHE A 120 -3.75 -9.20 -14.88
N GLY A 121 -4.79 -10.04 -14.94
CA GLY A 121 -4.79 -11.36 -14.30
C GLY A 121 -5.55 -11.39 -12.98
N SER A 122 -4.91 -11.71 -11.85
CA SER A 122 -5.60 -11.67 -10.55
C SER A 122 -5.65 -10.25 -9.99
N PHE A 123 -6.77 -9.86 -9.37
CA PHE A 123 -6.83 -8.55 -8.74
C PHE A 123 -5.88 -8.42 -7.54
N VAL A 124 -5.11 -7.32 -7.47
CA VAL A 124 -4.16 -7.06 -6.39
C VAL A 124 -4.28 -5.61 -5.94
N PHE A 125 -4.48 -5.40 -4.63
CA PHE A 125 -4.47 -4.07 -4.04
C PHE A 125 -3.06 -3.45 -3.96
N PRO A 126 -2.95 -2.10 -3.98
CA PRO A 126 -1.73 -1.41 -3.57
C PRO A 126 -1.28 -1.80 -2.13
N PRO A 127 0.02 -1.69 -1.78
CA PRO A 127 1.13 -1.16 -2.58
C PRO A 127 1.80 -2.17 -3.51
N ALA A 128 1.50 -3.47 -3.38
CA ALA A 128 2.14 -4.54 -4.14
C ALA A 128 2.03 -4.27 -5.66
N GLY A 129 0.86 -3.78 -6.10
CA GLY A 129 0.61 -3.32 -7.48
C GLY A 129 0.86 -4.40 -8.55
N TYR A 130 0.50 -4.09 -9.80
CA TYR A 130 0.76 -5.01 -10.93
C TYR A 130 2.20 -4.91 -11.47
N ARG A 131 2.93 -3.86 -11.05
CA ARG A 131 4.36 -3.61 -11.31
C ARG A 131 5.08 -3.00 -10.11
N GLY A 132 4.43 -3.01 -8.94
CA GLY A 132 4.98 -2.35 -7.76
C GLY A 132 6.23 -3.08 -7.27
N GLY A 133 7.19 -2.30 -6.78
CA GLY A 133 8.34 -2.82 -6.03
C GLY A 133 8.20 -2.65 -4.51
N ALA A 134 7.14 -1.98 -4.04
CA ALA A 134 6.95 -1.70 -2.64
C ALA A 134 6.09 -2.79 -1.98
N ALA A 135 6.53 -3.21 -0.79
CA ALA A 135 5.78 -4.10 0.07
C ALA A 135 5.27 -3.34 1.30
N VAL A 136 4.36 -3.96 2.06
CA VAL A 136 4.08 -3.52 3.42
C VAL A 136 5.22 -3.99 4.31
N ILE A 137 5.97 -3.05 4.88
CA ILE A 137 7.17 -3.32 5.70
C ILE A 137 6.94 -3.10 7.20
N PHE A 138 5.77 -2.58 7.54
CA PHE A 138 5.31 -2.33 8.90
C PHE A 138 3.78 -2.47 8.96
N LYS A 139 3.26 -3.07 10.04
CA LYS A 139 1.82 -3.16 10.33
C LYS A 139 1.54 -2.99 11.82
N ALA A 140 0.47 -2.28 12.15
CA ALA A 140 -0.09 -2.21 13.49
C ALA A 140 -1.60 -1.94 13.43
N GLN A 141 -2.27 -2.08 14.58
CA GLN A 141 -3.68 -1.75 14.78
C GLN A 141 -4.55 -2.42 13.69
N GLU A 142 -4.50 -3.73 13.51
CA GLU A 142 -5.33 -4.39 12.48
C GLU A 142 -6.77 -4.56 12.99
N LYS A 143 -7.76 -4.31 12.13
CA LYS A 143 -9.19 -4.41 12.47
C LYS A 143 -10.04 -4.72 11.23
N GLU A 144 -10.91 -5.71 11.32
CA GLU A 144 -11.96 -5.94 10.31
C GLU A 144 -13.00 -4.80 10.37
N LEU A 145 -13.38 -4.27 9.22
CA LEU A 145 -14.41 -3.25 9.08
C LEU A 145 -15.43 -3.63 8.02
N SER A 146 -16.68 -3.28 8.28
CA SER A 146 -17.76 -3.35 7.30
C SER A 146 -18.16 -1.96 6.85
N PHE A 147 -18.57 -1.84 5.59
CA PHE A 147 -19.21 -0.66 5.02
C PHE A 147 -20.61 -1.04 4.50
N GLN A 148 -21.35 -0.10 3.93
CA GLN A 148 -22.79 -0.27 3.67
C GLN A 148 -23.13 -1.53 2.86
N ASN A 149 -22.25 -1.94 1.95
CA ASN A 149 -22.45 -3.10 1.11
C ASN A 149 -21.19 -3.93 0.89
N GLY A 150 -20.34 -4.05 1.92
CA GLY A 150 -19.15 -4.91 1.86
C GLY A 150 -18.31 -4.87 3.13
N SER A 151 -17.12 -5.44 3.05
CA SER A 151 -16.20 -5.53 4.19
C SER A 151 -14.75 -5.67 3.76
N GLY A 152 -13.84 -5.45 4.70
CA GLY A 152 -12.42 -5.60 4.49
C GLY A 152 -11.63 -5.44 5.78
N ASP A 153 -10.32 -5.32 5.62
CA ASP A 153 -9.38 -5.14 6.71
C ASP A 153 -8.80 -3.73 6.66
N ARG A 154 -8.73 -3.10 7.83
CA ARG A 154 -7.96 -1.88 8.03
C ARG A 154 -6.70 -2.15 8.85
N GLY A 155 -5.64 -1.40 8.56
CA GLY A 155 -4.34 -1.50 9.22
C GLY A 155 -3.63 -0.15 9.24
N LEU A 156 -2.64 0.01 10.12
CA LEU A 156 -1.68 1.11 10.06
C LEU A 156 -0.42 0.57 9.45
N GLU A 157 -0.02 1.11 8.31
CA GLU A 157 0.98 0.50 7.46
C GLU A 157 2.05 1.51 7.03
N THR A 158 3.27 1.01 6.79
CA THR A 158 4.31 1.72 6.04
C THR A 158 4.72 0.88 4.85
N PHE A 159 4.96 1.54 3.72
CA PHE A 159 5.35 0.90 2.47
C PHE A 159 6.81 1.19 2.15
N GLY A 160 7.52 0.21 1.62
CA GLY A 160 8.92 0.38 1.22
C GLY A 160 9.38 -0.72 0.27
N GLN A 161 10.44 -0.43 -0.49
CA GLN A 161 11.15 -1.41 -1.32
C GLN A 161 12.29 -2.09 -0.55
N ASP A 162 12.60 -1.58 0.64
CA ASP A 162 13.59 -2.10 1.59
C ASP A 162 13.07 -1.88 3.02
N HIS A 163 13.89 -2.25 4.00
CA HIS A 163 13.59 -2.11 5.41
C HIS A 163 13.85 -0.67 5.85
N TYR A 164 12.80 -0.02 6.34
CA TYR A 164 12.87 1.32 6.92
C TYR A 164 12.18 1.31 8.29
N GLY A 165 12.69 2.15 9.20
CA GLY A 165 12.00 2.43 10.44
C GLY A 165 10.68 3.15 10.16
N VAL A 166 9.60 2.71 10.81
CA VAL A 166 8.33 3.43 10.80
C VAL A 166 8.43 4.80 11.49
N SER A 167 7.71 5.80 10.97
CA SER A 167 7.65 7.17 11.50
C SER A 167 6.32 7.85 11.12
N ASN A 168 5.99 8.99 11.73
CA ASN A 168 4.76 9.74 11.38
C ASN A 168 4.77 10.27 9.93
N GLU A 169 5.92 10.45 9.31
CA GLU A 169 6.02 10.80 7.88
C GLU A 169 5.65 9.64 6.94
N SER A 170 5.80 8.40 7.40
CA SER A 170 5.66 7.20 6.56
C SER A 170 4.46 6.33 6.92
N LEU A 171 3.82 6.59 8.06
CA LEU A 171 2.67 5.85 8.57
C LEU A 171 1.38 6.25 7.84
N LYS A 172 0.60 5.24 7.49
CA LYS A 172 -0.67 5.39 6.76
C LYS A 172 -1.76 4.58 7.41
N TYR A 173 -2.96 5.16 7.52
CA TYR A 173 -4.17 4.38 7.65
C TYR A 173 -4.47 3.76 6.29
N VAL A 174 -4.68 2.45 6.26
CA VAL A 174 -4.99 1.73 5.03
C VAL A 174 -6.19 0.83 5.26
N PHE A 175 -7.16 0.86 4.36
CA PHE A 175 -8.24 -0.13 4.30
C PHE A 175 -8.26 -0.79 2.93
N ARG A 176 -8.48 -2.11 2.92
CA ARG A 176 -8.64 -2.94 1.73
C ARG A 176 -9.86 -3.82 1.92
N GLY A 177 -10.84 -3.71 1.03
CA GLY A 177 -12.06 -4.49 1.13
C GLY A 177 -12.75 -4.68 -0.20
N TYR A 178 -13.76 -5.54 -0.22
CA TYR A 178 -14.57 -5.80 -1.40
C TYR A 178 -16.02 -5.46 -1.12
N SER A 179 -16.74 -5.04 -2.16
CA SER A 179 -18.20 -5.09 -2.14
C SER A 179 -18.66 -6.54 -1.95
N ALA A 180 -19.86 -6.73 -1.39
CA ALA A 180 -20.40 -8.04 -1.06
C ALA A 180 -20.58 -8.95 -2.29
N ASP A 181 -20.76 -8.36 -3.47
CA ASP A 181 -20.83 -9.04 -4.77
C ASP A 181 -19.45 -9.27 -5.42
N GLN A 182 -18.36 -8.85 -4.76
CA GLN A 182 -16.97 -8.91 -5.22
C GLN A 182 -16.72 -8.20 -6.56
N GLN A 183 -17.66 -7.37 -7.03
CA GLN A 183 -17.48 -6.63 -8.29
C GLN A 183 -16.54 -5.44 -8.13
N TYR A 184 -16.40 -4.91 -6.91
CA TYR A 184 -15.58 -3.74 -6.63
C TYR A 184 -14.56 -4.01 -5.53
N GLY A 185 -13.32 -3.61 -5.79
CA GLY A 185 -12.26 -3.50 -4.79
C GLY A 185 -12.21 -2.07 -4.27
N ILE A 186 -12.13 -1.90 -2.96
CA ILE A 186 -12.07 -0.62 -2.26
C ILE A 186 -10.70 -0.52 -1.58
N TYR A 187 -9.96 0.52 -1.91
CA TYR A 187 -8.71 0.87 -1.25
C TYR A 187 -8.81 2.27 -0.68
N VAL A 188 -8.45 2.43 0.59
CA VAL A 188 -8.33 3.74 1.24
C VAL A 188 -6.93 3.88 1.77
N GLN A 189 -6.35 5.07 1.60
CA GLN A 189 -5.09 5.45 2.21
C GLN A 189 -5.16 6.88 2.73
N VAL A 190 -4.75 7.08 3.98
CA VAL A 190 -4.69 8.41 4.61
C VAL A 190 -3.39 8.52 5.40
N PRO A 191 -2.60 9.60 5.28
CA PRO A 191 -1.44 9.81 6.13
C PRO A 191 -1.93 10.00 7.56
N ILE A 192 -1.33 9.30 8.50
CA ILE A 192 -1.79 9.31 9.88
C ILE A 192 -0.60 9.40 10.81
N ARG A 193 -0.80 10.11 11.92
CA ARG A 193 0.21 10.34 12.94
C ARG A 193 -0.20 9.61 14.20
N ALA A 194 0.75 9.03 14.91
CA ALA A 194 0.53 8.34 16.16
C ALA A 194 1.27 9.06 17.29
N THR A 195 0.60 9.20 18.43
CA THR A 195 1.24 9.72 19.65
C THR A 195 2.39 8.80 20.05
N GLY A 196 3.57 9.40 20.30
CA GLY A 196 4.77 8.67 20.72
C GLY A 196 5.60 8.08 19.58
N LEU A 197 5.15 8.16 18.33
CA LEU A 197 5.96 7.81 17.17
C LEU A 197 6.80 9.03 16.71
N PRO A 198 8.09 8.88 16.36
CA PRO A 198 8.89 10.01 15.90
C PRO A 198 8.42 10.49 14.51
N GLU A 199 8.72 11.75 14.20
CA GLU A 199 8.40 12.36 12.91
C GLU A 199 9.11 11.67 11.76
N THR A 200 10.43 11.60 11.86
CA THR A 200 11.32 10.94 10.92
C THR A 200 11.77 9.60 11.49
N ALA A 201 12.06 8.65 10.60
CA ALA A 201 12.59 7.36 11.00
C ALA A 201 13.98 7.53 11.66
N PRO A 202 14.30 6.78 12.73
CA PRO A 202 15.64 6.77 13.28
C PRO A 202 16.68 6.32 12.24
N THR A 203 17.75 7.09 12.07
CA THR A 203 18.86 6.80 11.13
C THR A 203 20.06 6.17 11.83
N THR A 204 19.89 5.68 13.05
CA THR A 204 20.98 5.25 13.94
C THR A 204 21.66 3.97 13.52
N THR A 205 21.08 3.22 12.57
CA THR A 205 21.59 1.92 12.10
C THR A 205 21.12 1.66 10.68
N THR A 206 21.94 0.94 9.91
CA THR A 206 21.57 0.33 8.63
C THR A 206 21.44 -1.19 8.75
N ASP A 207 21.56 -1.74 9.98
CA ASP A 207 21.38 -3.16 10.23
C ASP A 207 19.89 -3.51 10.16
N VAL A 208 19.56 -4.47 9.30
CA VAL A 208 18.16 -4.89 9.08
C VAL A 208 17.54 -5.46 10.35
N GLN A 209 18.29 -6.15 11.21
CA GLN A 209 17.73 -6.72 12.44
C GLN A 209 17.35 -5.64 13.44
N ASP A 210 18.16 -4.58 13.56
CA ASP A 210 17.83 -3.44 14.41
C ASP A 210 16.57 -2.72 13.92
N ILE A 211 16.43 -2.56 12.60
CA ILE A 211 15.24 -1.95 11.97
C ILE A 211 13.99 -2.80 12.22
N LEU A 212 14.09 -4.11 12.05
CA LEU A 212 12.99 -5.04 12.31
C LEU A 212 12.57 -5.02 13.79
N GLU A 213 13.53 -4.98 14.70
CA GLU A 213 13.28 -4.91 16.14
C GLU A 213 12.65 -3.57 16.53
N TYR A 214 13.13 -2.45 15.99
CA TYR A 214 12.52 -1.14 16.16
C TYR A 214 11.05 -1.14 15.68
N ASN A 215 10.80 -1.66 14.48
CA ASN A 215 9.44 -1.76 13.93
C ASN A 215 8.54 -2.66 14.79
N ARG A 216 9.06 -3.78 15.31
CA ARG A 216 8.29 -4.64 16.23
C ARG A 216 7.88 -3.89 17.50
N GLN A 217 8.80 -3.17 18.14
CA GLN A 217 8.51 -2.38 19.35
C GLN A 217 7.54 -1.22 19.08
N ALA A 218 7.67 -0.56 17.92
CA ALA A 218 6.74 0.48 17.50
C ALA A 218 5.32 -0.08 17.29
N ALA A 219 5.18 -1.26 16.67
CA ALA A 219 3.89 -1.93 16.51
C ALA A 219 3.26 -2.30 17.86
N GLU A 220 4.03 -2.89 18.78
CA GLU A 220 3.56 -3.22 20.14
C GLU A 220 3.08 -1.98 20.89
N SER A 221 3.82 -0.89 20.80
CA SER A 221 3.46 0.39 21.42
C SER A 221 2.20 0.99 20.80
N MET A 222 2.07 0.93 19.47
CA MET A 222 0.89 1.45 18.80
C MET A 222 -0.35 0.59 19.03
N ASN A 223 -0.24 -0.73 19.18
CA ASN A 223 -1.36 -1.65 19.39
C ASN A 223 -2.10 -1.45 20.73
N VAL A 224 -1.53 -0.70 21.66
CA VAL A 224 -2.19 -0.35 22.95
C VAL A 224 -2.76 1.07 22.96
N LEU A 225 -2.55 1.85 21.90
CA LEU A 225 -3.12 3.19 21.76
C LEU A 225 -4.63 3.13 21.48
N THR A 226 -5.31 4.20 21.85
CA THR A 226 -6.74 4.42 21.59
C THR A 226 -6.93 5.23 20.30
N PRO A 227 -8.14 5.22 19.68
CA PRO A 227 -8.42 5.99 18.46
C PRO A 227 -8.00 7.46 18.49
N ALA A 228 -8.18 8.13 19.64
CA ALA A 228 -7.87 9.53 19.84
C ALA A 228 -6.37 9.84 19.98
N ASP A 229 -5.52 8.81 20.13
CA ASP A 229 -4.07 8.96 20.14
C ASP A 229 -3.49 9.11 18.72
N PHE A 230 -4.34 9.04 17.69
CA PHE A 230 -3.98 9.23 16.29
C PHE A 230 -4.53 10.54 15.73
N THR A 231 -3.88 11.04 14.68
CA THR A 231 -4.34 12.23 13.96
C THR A 231 -4.20 11.99 12.45
N PRO A 232 -5.31 11.95 11.69
CA PRO A 232 -6.71 12.02 12.15
C PRO A 232 -7.09 10.89 13.12
N ASP A 233 -8.17 11.10 13.89
CA ASP A 233 -8.72 10.12 14.83
C ASP A 233 -9.15 8.84 14.09
N LEU A 234 -8.86 7.65 14.64
CA LEU A 234 -9.22 6.39 13.97
C LEU A 234 -10.73 6.15 13.88
N ASP A 235 -11.52 6.53 14.88
CA ASP A 235 -12.97 6.34 14.84
C ASP A 235 -13.60 7.23 13.76
N LEU A 236 -13.03 8.41 13.50
CA LEU A 236 -13.42 9.29 12.39
C LEU A 236 -13.17 8.62 11.02
N LEU A 237 -11.98 8.03 10.84
CA LEU A 237 -11.63 7.34 9.58
C LEU A 237 -12.43 6.05 9.39
N ASP A 238 -12.63 5.27 10.46
CA ASP A 238 -13.46 4.08 10.45
C ASP A 238 -14.92 4.42 10.09
N ALA A 239 -15.47 5.51 10.65
CA ALA A 239 -16.82 5.98 10.33
C ALA A 239 -16.96 6.42 8.87
N TRP A 240 -15.94 7.10 8.34
CA TRP A 240 -15.91 7.45 6.92
C TRP A 240 -15.91 6.19 6.03
N VAL A 241 -15.03 5.21 6.30
CA VAL A 241 -15.02 3.93 5.57
C VAL A 241 -16.36 3.21 5.69
N ALA A 242 -16.96 3.17 6.87
CA ALA A 242 -18.25 2.51 7.10
C ALA A 242 -19.41 3.16 6.32
N SER A 243 -19.28 4.43 5.94
CA SER A 243 -20.27 5.16 5.14
C SER A 243 -20.23 4.83 3.64
N ILE A 244 -19.16 4.17 3.17
CA ILE A 244 -18.99 3.85 1.75
C ILE A 244 -20.10 2.91 1.30
N HIS A 245 -20.66 3.21 0.13
CA HIS A 245 -21.60 2.38 -0.61
C HIS A 245 -21.25 2.45 -2.10
N VAL A 246 -21.19 1.31 -2.77
CA VAL A 246 -20.86 1.24 -4.21
C VAL A 246 -21.93 0.47 -4.96
N GLU A 247 -22.60 1.10 -5.92
CA GLU A 247 -23.61 0.45 -6.76
C GLU A 247 -23.05 0.05 -8.12
N THR A 248 -23.57 -1.05 -8.66
CA THR A 248 -23.42 -1.36 -10.07
C THR A 248 -24.23 -0.34 -10.88
N PRO A 249 -23.64 0.35 -11.87
CA PRO A 249 -24.37 1.21 -12.79
C PRO A 249 -25.48 0.48 -13.56
#